data_AF-A0A8S8Z387-F1
#
_entry.id   AF-A0A8S8Z387-F1
#
_cell.length_a   1.000
_cell.length_b   1.000
_cell.length_c   1.000
_cell.angle_alpha   90.00
_cell.angle_beta   90.00
_cell.angle_gamma   90.00
#
_symmetry.space_group_name_H-M   'P 1'
#
loop_
_entity.id
_entity.type
_entity.pdbx_description
1 polymer ?
#
loop_
_entity_poly.entity_id
_entity_poly.type
_entity_poly.pdbx_seq_one_letter_code
_entity_poly.pdbx_strand_id
1 'polypeptide(L)'
;MVVLLVGAAAFYLIQQDPAFTARPLRYGDHMDFTVTETTIEVTGDEMIALLRDVTTPTLDEVCDELRATVSGGTGSITIRNGGSGDISHPLDAELIGAVNVHDSYGRQHLTAEQTVTHDLAIDLQGKVRDEGSCTNTGWIMEDNHLVSQSKSWRDIATRTTIRTDTDLSFTDPDGDRTDARAVAFDSDAFGSVGTLSPLLIFPLTPIELHDFFGDTALTDGLSSVKTSGLMDWSWEVKGEINTDLHGLVTHVSITEEGLATCVGHVNIDIHVKHGNPWPVKQVVDILLDKDAGEDCSLEGLISNYLLDLPDGRLVVSAVITKTSSNFGSTPVHWDTAYAGSPSSGEDVPASQQHWGRRCRTSRASGTSTSRRRSVPDGQPFLV
;
A
#
# COMPACT_ATOMS: atom_id res chain seq x y z
N MET A 1 11.62 37.80 -53.06
CA MET A 1 12.39 37.32 -51.89
C MET A 1 11.73 37.96 -50.66
N VAL A 2 11.53 37.23 -49.56
CA VAL A 2 10.72 37.60 -48.37
C VAL A 2 9.21 37.28 -48.44
N VAL A 3 8.83 36.03 -48.70
CA VAL A 3 7.53 35.45 -48.21
C VAL A 3 7.68 33.96 -47.87
N LEU A 4 8.66 33.24 -48.43
CA LEU A 4 8.83 31.78 -48.24
C LEU A 4 9.77 31.35 -47.08
N LEU A 5 10.20 32.27 -46.21
CA LEU A 5 11.05 31.94 -45.04
C LEU A 5 10.36 32.13 -43.68
N VAL A 6 9.13 32.64 -43.66
CA VAL A 6 8.35 32.79 -42.41
C VAL A 6 7.42 31.59 -42.16
N GLY A 7 7.13 30.79 -43.20
CA GLY A 7 6.30 29.58 -43.07
C GLY A 7 7.00 28.38 -42.44
N ALA A 8 8.34 28.29 -42.51
CA ALA A 8 9.09 27.16 -41.94
C ALA A 8 9.49 27.38 -40.47
N ALA A 9 9.64 28.63 -40.03
CA ALA A 9 9.98 28.96 -38.64
C ALA A 9 8.76 28.91 -37.70
N ALA A 10 7.54 29.08 -38.22
CA ALA A 10 6.31 29.00 -37.42
C ALA A 10 5.88 27.56 -37.11
N PHE A 11 6.24 26.58 -37.94
CA PHE A 11 5.94 25.16 -37.66
C PHE A 11 6.87 24.53 -36.62
N TYR A 12 8.07 25.08 -36.41
CA TYR A 12 9.02 24.55 -35.41
C TYR A 12 8.74 25.05 -33.98
N LEU A 13 7.90 26.08 -33.81
CA LEU A 13 7.47 26.57 -32.50
C LEU A 13 6.13 25.97 -32.03
N ILE A 14 5.51 25.09 -32.84
CA ILE A 14 4.27 24.36 -32.51
C ILE A 14 4.55 22.84 -32.56
N GLN A 15 5.76 22.42 -32.22
CA GLN A 15 5.98 21.08 -31.69
C GLN A 15 5.92 21.20 -30.17
N GLN A 16 4.71 21.24 -29.62
CA GLN A 16 4.54 20.80 -28.25
C GLN A 16 4.73 19.28 -28.30
N ASP A 17 5.96 18.83 -28.05
CA ASP A 17 6.16 17.48 -27.54
C ASP A 17 6.09 17.61 -26.01
N PRO A 18 4.93 17.40 -25.35
CA PRO A 18 4.90 17.36 -23.89
C PRO A 18 5.22 15.94 -23.39
N ALA A 19 6.03 15.17 -24.14
CA ALA A 19 6.58 13.92 -23.65
C ALA A 19 7.36 14.24 -22.37
N PHE A 20 6.82 13.89 -21.21
CA PHE A 20 7.55 14.03 -19.96
C PHE A 20 7.66 12.67 -19.27
N THR A 21 8.81 12.47 -18.65
CA THR A 21 9.08 11.31 -17.83
C THR A 21 8.67 11.61 -16.40
N ALA A 22 8.09 10.62 -15.71
CA ALA A 22 7.77 10.74 -14.31
C ALA A 22 9.03 11.10 -13.50
N ARG A 23 8.91 12.02 -12.55
CA ARG A 23 10.07 12.43 -11.73
C ARG A 23 10.30 11.40 -10.63
N PRO A 24 11.53 10.88 -10.44
CA PRO A 24 11.87 10.05 -9.29
C PRO A 24 11.63 10.78 -7.97
N LEU A 25 11.35 10.02 -6.91
CA LEU A 25 11.25 10.55 -5.56
C LEU A 25 12.55 11.22 -5.10
N ARG A 26 12.40 12.25 -4.27
CA ARG A 26 13.47 12.96 -3.59
C ARG A 26 13.21 13.00 -2.09
N TYR A 27 14.28 12.96 -1.31
CA TYR A 27 14.20 13.17 0.14
C TYR A 27 13.62 14.57 0.45
N GLY A 28 12.56 14.61 1.25
CA GLY A 28 11.79 15.82 1.56
C GLY A 28 10.65 16.12 0.60
N ASP A 29 10.39 15.27 -0.41
CA ASP A 29 9.15 15.35 -1.18
C ASP A 29 7.95 15.19 -0.24
N HIS A 30 6.94 16.04 -0.43
CA HIS A 30 5.72 16.05 0.36
C HIS A 30 4.54 16.51 -0.49
N MET A 31 3.38 15.92 -0.28
CA MET A 31 2.13 16.32 -0.91
C MET A 31 0.97 16.18 0.07
N ASP A 32 0.20 17.24 0.19
CA ASP A 32 -1.11 17.21 0.85
C ASP A 32 -2.20 16.97 -0.20
N PHE A 33 -3.26 16.29 0.21
CA PHE A 33 -4.39 15.99 -0.64
C PHE A 33 -5.70 15.92 0.14
N THR A 34 -6.81 16.09 -0.57
CA THR A 34 -8.16 15.81 -0.07
C THR A 34 -8.62 14.45 -0.54
N VAL A 35 -9.40 13.78 0.30
CA VAL A 35 -10.12 12.55 -0.01
C VAL A 35 -11.61 12.87 -0.09
N THR A 36 -12.23 12.57 -1.23
CA THR A 36 -13.63 12.89 -1.51
C THR A 36 -14.28 11.77 -2.30
N GLU A 37 -15.62 11.71 -2.30
CA GLU A 37 -16.39 10.78 -3.12
C GLU A 37 -15.99 9.31 -2.91
N THR A 38 -15.43 8.99 -1.73
CA THR A 38 -14.96 7.64 -1.43
C THR A 38 -16.09 6.81 -0.84
N THR A 39 -16.33 5.64 -1.43
CA THR A 39 -17.26 4.64 -0.91
C THR A 39 -16.59 3.27 -0.98
N ILE A 40 -16.72 2.48 0.09
CA ILE A 40 -16.34 1.07 0.15
C ILE A 40 -17.60 0.29 0.49
N GLU A 41 -18.00 -0.63 -0.37
CA GLU A 41 -19.16 -1.49 -0.18
C GLU A 41 -18.73 -2.95 -0.22
N VAL A 42 -19.07 -3.71 0.82
CA VAL A 42 -18.78 -5.12 0.93
C VAL A 42 -20.07 -5.87 1.15
N THR A 43 -20.29 -6.91 0.35
CA THR A 43 -21.44 -7.82 0.44
C THR A 43 -20.95 -9.26 0.50
N GLY A 44 -21.59 -10.09 1.32
CA GLY A 44 -21.25 -11.49 1.56
C GLY A 44 -20.53 -11.69 2.90
N ASP A 45 -20.96 -12.70 3.68
CA ASP A 45 -20.44 -12.94 5.03
C ASP A 45 -18.96 -13.37 5.02
N GLU A 46 -18.49 -14.06 3.98
CA GLU A 46 -17.06 -14.43 3.87
C GLU A 46 -16.18 -13.21 3.57
N MET A 47 -16.60 -12.34 2.64
CA MET A 47 -15.91 -11.10 2.34
C MET A 47 -15.95 -10.09 3.52
N ILE A 48 -17.00 -10.13 4.33
CA ILE A 48 -17.08 -9.36 5.58
C ILE A 48 -16.24 -9.99 6.69
N ALA A 49 -16.16 -11.32 6.77
CA ALA A 49 -15.33 -12.00 7.77
C ALA A 49 -13.85 -11.59 7.67
N LEU A 50 -13.36 -11.42 6.44
CA LEU A 50 -12.07 -10.80 6.14
C LEU A 50 -11.90 -9.44 6.86
N LEU A 51 -12.90 -8.56 6.81
CA LEU A 51 -12.86 -7.27 7.50
C LEU A 51 -13.00 -7.41 9.03
N ARG A 52 -13.82 -8.34 9.52
CA ARG A 52 -14.00 -8.59 10.96
C ARG A 52 -12.70 -9.01 11.61
N ASP A 53 -11.96 -9.94 11.00
CA ASP A 53 -10.68 -10.44 11.51
C ASP A 53 -9.61 -9.35 11.74
N VAL A 54 -9.76 -8.20 11.07
CA VAL A 54 -8.83 -7.06 11.16
C VAL A 54 -9.33 -5.94 12.08
N THR A 55 -10.63 -5.90 12.41
CA THR A 55 -11.28 -4.74 13.05
C THR A 55 -12.02 -5.05 14.36
N THR A 56 -11.91 -6.28 14.86
CA THR A 56 -12.44 -6.73 16.15
C THR A 56 -12.10 -5.75 17.28
N PRO A 57 -13.07 -5.36 18.14
CA PRO A 57 -14.45 -5.87 18.24
C PRO A 57 -15.50 -5.07 17.46
N THR A 58 -15.11 -4.02 16.73
CA THR A 58 -16.05 -3.00 16.19
C THR A 58 -17.03 -3.56 15.15
N LEU A 59 -16.62 -4.57 14.38
CA LEU A 59 -17.43 -5.16 13.30
C LEU A 59 -17.91 -6.59 13.60
N ASP A 60 -17.72 -7.11 14.82
CA ASP A 60 -18.00 -8.53 15.16
C ASP A 60 -19.45 -8.94 14.88
N GLU A 61 -20.39 -8.01 15.04
CA GLU A 61 -21.83 -8.25 14.83
C GLU A 61 -22.28 -7.94 13.39
N VAL A 62 -21.48 -7.23 12.60
CA VAL A 62 -21.85 -6.74 11.26
C VAL A 62 -21.89 -7.88 10.27
N CYS A 63 -22.99 -8.13 9.57
CA CYS A 63 -23.12 -9.28 8.66
C CYS A 63 -23.79 -8.92 7.33
N ASP A 64 -23.59 -9.77 6.31
CA ASP A 64 -24.07 -9.67 4.91
C ASP A 64 -23.68 -8.41 4.13
N GLU A 65 -23.81 -7.21 4.70
CA GLU A 65 -23.57 -5.93 4.04
C GLU A 65 -22.86 -4.97 5.00
N LEU A 66 -21.79 -4.35 4.51
CA LEU A 66 -21.10 -3.22 5.14
C LEU A 66 -20.78 -2.17 4.08
N ARG A 67 -21.11 -0.92 4.38
CA ARG A 67 -20.80 0.24 3.57
C ARG A 67 -20.11 1.29 4.41
N ALA A 68 -18.96 1.76 3.95
CA ALA A 68 -18.26 2.90 4.49
C ALA A 68 -18.25 4.02 3.45
N THR A 69 -18.68 5.22 3.83
CA THR A 69 -18.66 6.40 2.96
C THR A 69 -17.81 7.47 3.62
N VAL A 70 -16.83 8.01 2.90
CA VAL A 70 -16.04 9.15 3.39
C VAL A 70 -16.76 10.43 2.96
N SER A 71 -17.35 11.12 3.93
CA SER A 71 -18.05 12.39 3.69
C SER A 71 -17.08 13.55 3.44
N GLY A 72 -15.85 13.44 3.94
CA GLY A 72 -14.73 14.29 3.60
C GLY A 72 -13.48 13.91 4.38
N GLY A 73 -12.31 14.27 3.85
CA GLY A 73 -11.07 14.00 4.55
C GLY A 73 -9.86 14.64 3.91
N THR A 74 -8.75 14.59 4.63
CA THR A 74 -7.45 15.03 4.15
C THR A 74 -6.42 13.93 4.35
N GLY A 75 -5.33 14.02 3.60
CA GLY A 75 -4.18 13.16 3.81
C GLY A 75 -2.91 13.85 3.36
N SER A 76 -1.79 13.24 3.71
CA SER A 76 -0.49 13.69 3.24
C SER A 76 0.41 12.50 2.96
N ILE A 77 1.33 12.67 2.02
CA ILE A 77 2.40 11.72 1.72
C ILE A 77 3.74 12.44 1.79
N THR A 78 4.72 11.84 2.44
CA THR A 78 6.03 12.47 2.70
C THR A 78 7.15 11.46 2.58
N ILE A 79 8.25 11.86 1.93
CA ILE A 79 9.52 11.15 1.97
C ILE A 79 10.44 11.84 2.97
N ARG A 80 10.85 11.13 4.02
CA ARG A 80 11.71 11.70 5.05
C ARG A 80 13.08 12.05 4.48
N ASN A 81 13.65 13.16 4.97
CA ASN A 81 15.05 13.53 4.71
C ASN A 81 15.88 13.26 5.97
N GLY A 82 16.49 12.08 6.01
CA GLY A 82 17.34 11.61 7.11
C GLY A 82 18.60 12.46 7.28
N GLY A 83 19.07 12.55 8.53
CA GLY A 83 20.25 13.32 8.89
C GLY A 83 21.52 12.47 8.98
N SER A 84 22.64 13.09 9.36
CA SER A 84 23.89 12.36 9.59
C SER A 84 23.79 11.32 10.72
N GLY A 85 22.84 11.46 11.64
CA GLY A 85 22.57 10.48 12.70
C GLY A 85 21.92 9.19 12.19
N ASP A 86 21.32 9.23 11.00
CA ASP A 86 20.76 8.07 10.31
C ASP A 86 21.82 7.31 9.49
N ILE A 87 23.08 7.78 9.45
CA ILE A 87 24.18 7.12 8.74
C ILE A 87 25.11 6.45 9.75
N SER A 88 25.13 5.12 9.76
CA SER A 88 25.93 4.34 10.72
C SER A 88 27.40 4.21 10.33
N HIS A 89 27.71 4.20 9.02
CA HIS A 89 29.07 4.01 8.52
C HIS A 89 29.64 5.29 7.86
N PRO A 90 30.85 5.76 8.20
CA PRO A 90 31.40 7.01 7.66
C PRO A 90 31.61 7.03 6.14
N LEU A 91 31.75 5.85 5.50
CA LEU A 91 31.85 5.75 4.04
C LEU A 91 30.52 6.06 3.32
N ASP A 92 29.41 5.96 4.04
CA ASP A 92 28.06 6.14 3.49
C ASP A 92 27.55 7.59 3.68
N ALA A 93 28.44 8.54 4.00
CA ALA A 93 28.09 9.94 4.27
C ALA A 93 27.46 10.65 3.07
N GLU A 94 27.66 10.15 1.85
CA GLU A 94 27.00 10.64 0.64
C GLU A 94 25.53 10.21 0.53
N LEU A 95 25.09 9.26 1.36
CA LEU A 95 23.73 8.74 1.40
C LEU A 95 22.84 9.47 2.42
N ILE A 96 23.29 10.62 2.93
CA ILE A 96 22.49 11.49 3.81
C ILE A 96 21.17 11.82 3.10
N GLY A 97 20.08 11.60 3.82
CA GLY A 97 18.72 11.59 3.29
C GLY A 97 18.05 10.24 3.54
N ALA A 98 18.81 9.15 3.45
CA ALA A 98 18.35 7.83 3.86
C ALA A 98 18.17 7.72 5.39
N VAL A 99 17.34 6.78 5.82
CA VAL A 99 17.03 6.49 7.22
C VAL A 99 17.52 5.09 7.59
N ASN A 100 18.21 4.95 8.72
CA ASN A 100 18.61 3.64 9.25
C ASN A 100 17.45 2.96 9.95
N VAL A 101 17.08 1.78 9.47
CA VAL A 101 16.01 0.95 10.05
C VAL A 101 16.48 -0.49 10.17
N HIS A 102 15.89 -1.21 11.12
CA HIS A 102 16.14 -2.63 11.31
C HIS A 102 15.00 -3.46 10.71
N ASP A 103 15.36 -4.53 10.01
CA ASP A 103 14.42 -5.52 9.51
C ASP A 103 13.93 -6.48 10.63
N SER A 104 13.16 -7.51 10.25
CA SER A 104 12.61 -8.51 11.17
C SER A 104 13.69 -9.33 11.91
N TYR A 105 14.92 -9.38 11.37
CA TYR A 105 16.06 -10.10 11.92
C TYR A 105 17.00 -9.20 12.73
N GLY A 106 16.69 -7.90 12.83
CA GLY A 106 17.54 -6.93 13.52
C GLY A 106 18.76 -6.49 12.73
N ARG A 107 18.76 -6.67 11.40
CA ARG A 107 19.84 -6.23 10.50
C ARG A 107 19.58 -4.79 10.07
N GLN A 108 20.64 -4.00 9.96
CA GLN A 108 20.53 -2.59 9.62
C GLN A 108 20.42 -2.39 8.12
N HIS A 109 19.48 -1.54 7.72
CA HIS A 109 19.28 -1.11 6.35
C HIS A 109 19.27 0.41 6.24
N LEU A 110 19.86 0.94 5.18
CA LEU A 110 19.61 2.32 4.75
C LEU A 110 18.41 2.33 3.82
N THR A 111 17.41 3.15 4.16
CA THR A 111 16.09 3.08 3.52
C THR A 111 15.58 4.46 3.11
N ALA A 112 14.69 4.49 2.13
CA ALA A 112 13.78 5.59 1.92
C ALA A 112 12.54 5.37 2.78
N GLU A 113 12.33 6.27 3.77
CA GLU A 113 11.13 6.26 4.60
C GLU A 113 10.03 7.10 3.93
N GLN A 114 8.89 6.46 3.65
CA GLN A 114 7.68 7.12 3.19
C GLN A 114 6.63 7.08 4.31
N THR A 115 6.01 8.22 4.61
CA THR A 115 4.87 8.30 5.53
C THR A 115 3.64 8.76 4.76
N VAL A 116 2.54 8.02 4.89
CA VAL A 116 1.21 8.39 4.40
C VAL A 116 0.28 8.56 5.59
N THR A 117 -0.45 9.66 5.64
CA THR A 117 -1.45 9.93 6.67
C THR A 117 -2.81 10.18 6.07
N HIS A 118 -3.85 9.82 6.81
CA HIS A 118 -5.23 10.17 6.51
C HIS A 118 -5.93 10.65 7.77
N ASP A 119 -6.85 11.59 7.57
CA ASP A 119 -7.77 12.13 8.54
C ASP A 119 -9.13 12.23 7.84
N LEU A 120 -10.02 11.28 8.14
CA LEU A 120 -11.23 11.00 7.38
C LEU A 120 -12.46 11.05 8.28
N ALA A 121 -13.51 11.75 7.84
CA ALA A 121 -14.86 11.61 8.36
C ALA A 121 -15.56 10.46 7.62
N ILE A 122 -16.03 9.46 8.36
CA ILE A 122 -16.58 8.22 7.81
C ILE A 122 -17.98 7.96 8.36
N ASP A 123 -18.90 7.67 7.46
CA ASP A 123 -20.22 7.15 7.80
C ASP A 123 -20.26 5.66 7.50
N LEU A 124 -20.72 4.87 8.46
CA LEU A 124 -20.82 3.43 8.37
C LEU A 124 -22.29 3.00 8.33
N GLN A 125 -22.60 2.05 7.46
CA GLN A 125 -23.92 1.46 7.32
C GLN A 125 -23.77 -0.05 7.15
N GLY A 126 -24.70 -0.83 7.70
CA GLY A 126 -24.66 -2.27 7.51
C GLY A 126 -25.85 -2.99 8.13
N LYS A 127 -25.76 -4.32 8.18
CA LYS A 127 -26.70 -5.16 8.93
C LYS A 127 -25.97 -5.77 10.13
N VAL A 128 -26.71 -6.17 11.16
CA VAL A 128 -26.14 -6.90 12.31
C VAL A 128 -26.75 -8.29 12.42
N ARG A 129 -26.06 -9.20 13.10
CA ARG A 129 -26.54 -10.55 13.36
C ARG A 129 -27.45 -10.57 14.60
N ASP A 130 -28.68 -11.04 14.44
CA ASP A 130 -29.66 -11.26 15.51
C ASP A 130 -30.15 -12.72 15.48
N GLU A 131 -30.02 -13.42 16.61
CA GLU A 131 -30.35 -14.85 16.79
C GLU A 131 -29.83 -15.80 15.68
N GLY A 132 -28.66 -15.48 15.09
CA GLY A 132 -28.02 -16.30 14.04
C GLY A 132 -28.44 -15.96 12.61
N SER A 133 -29.28 -14.94 12.41
CA SER A 133 -29.66 -14.41 11.10
C SER A 133 -29.33 -12.92 10.98
N CYS A 134 -29.07 -12.41 9.78
CA CYS A 134 -28.87 -10.97 9.59
C CYS A 134 -30.19 -10.22 9.71
N THR A 135 -30.16 -9.08 10.40
CA THR A 135 -31.34 -8.23 10.56
C THR A 135 -31.84 -7.71 9.21
N ASN A 136 -33.15 -7.65 9.04
CA ASN A 136 -33.76 -6.99 7.88
C ASN A 136 -33.68 -5.46 7.98
N THR A 137 -33.46 -4.94 9.19
CA THR A 137 -33.26 -3.50 9.44
C THR A 137 -31.77 -3.26 9.61
N GLY A 138 -31.19 -2.42 8.75
CA GLY A 138 -29.80 -2.01 8.87
C GLY A 138 -29.58 -0.99 9.99
N TRP A 139 -28.31 -0.78 10.34
CA TRP A 139 -27.84 0.27 11.22
C TRP A 139 -27.10 1.33 10.39
N ILE A 140 -27.05 2.55 10.94
CA ILE A 140 -26.29 3.66 10.39
C ILE A 140 -25.56 4.30 11.57
N MET A 141 -24.26 4.52 11.41
CA MET A 141 -23.42 5.24 12.36
C MET A 141 -22.71 6.34 11.58
N GLU A 142 -23.18 7.57 11.73
CA GLU A 142 -22.63 8.77 11.08
C GLU A 142 -21.66 9.48 12.02
N ASP A 143 -20.88 10.43 11.52
CA ASP A 143 -19.98 11.26 12.32
C ASP A 143 -18.81 10.50 12.98
N ASN A 144 -18.37 9.38 12.37
CA ASN A 144 -17.15 8.71 12.82
C ASN A 144 -15.91 9.40 12.27
N HIS A 145 -14.80 9.21 12.98
CA HIS A 145 -13.52 9.79 12.62
C HIS A 145 -12.44 8.70 12.53
N LEU A 146 -11.72 8.67 11.42
CA LEU A 146 -10.60 7.74 11.20
C LEU A 146 -9.31 8.51 10.93
N VAL A 147 -8.34 8.33 11.81
CA VAL A 147 -6.97 8.76 11.59
C VAL A 147 -6.11 7.55 11.29
N SER A 148 -5.33 7.62 10.21
CA SER A 148 -4.32 6.59 9.91
C SER A 148 -2.97 7.21 9.63
N GLN A 149 -1.91 6.49 10.00
CA GLN A 149 -0.54 6.79 9.63
C GLN A 149 0.14 5.49 9.25
N SER A 150 0.62 5.39 8.02
CA SER A 150 1.44 4.27 7.55
C SER A 150 2.83 4.75 7.20
N LYS A 151 3.85 4.08 7.74
CA LYS A 151 5.26 4.33 7.47
C LYS A 151 5.84 3.10 6.79
N SER A 152 6.38 3.25 5.60
CA SER A 152 7.08 2.19 4.89
C SER A 152 8.54 2.55 4.69
N TRP A 153 9.39 1.53 4.79
CA TRP A 153 10.83 1.66 4.58
C TRP A 153 11.24 0.75 3.44
N ARG A 154 11.68 1.36 2.33
CA ARG A 154 12.23 0.65 1.17
C ARG A 154 13.74 0.73 1.20
N ASP A 155 14.40 -0.43 1.13
CA ASP A 155 15.87 -0.49 1.10
C ASP A 155 16.40 0.21 -0.16
N ILE A 156 17.40 1.08 0.00
CA ILE A 156 17.91 1.87 -1.14
C ILE A 156 18.74 1.03 -2.12
N ALA A 157 19.28 -0.11 -1.72
CA ALA A 157 20.08 -0.98 -2.57
C ALA A 157 19.21 -1.96 -3.36
N THR A 158 18.12 -2.48 -2.77
CA THR A 158 17.26 -3.50 -3.40
C THR A 158 15.89 -2.98 -3.85
N ARG A 159 15.48 -1.78 -3.41
CA ARG A 159 14.13 -1.19 -3.59
C ARG A 159 12.99 -1.96 -2.94
N THR A 160 13.26 -3.05 -2.23
CA THR A 160 12.25 -3.87 -1.56
C THR A 160 11.78 -3.21 -0.27
N THR A 161 10.49 -3.33 0.03
CA THR A 161 9.95 -2.87 1.31
C THR A 161 10.36 -3.84 2.41
N ILE A 162 11.17 -3.38 3.36
CA ILE A 162 11.67 -4.23 4.46
C ILE A 162 10.72 -4.22 5.65
N ARG A 163 9.95 -3.13 5.82
CA ARG A 163 9.07 -2.91 6.95
C ARG A 163 7.98 -1.90 6.61
N THR A 164 6.79 -2.13 7.15
CA THR A 164 5.68 -1.19 7.16
C THR A 164 5.05 -1.16 8.55
N ASP A 165 4.94 0.03 9.15
CA ASP A 165 4.24 0.27 10.40
C ASP A 165 2.98 1.08 10.11
N THR A 166 1.81 0.56 10.45
CA THR A 166 0.53 1.25 10.29
C THR A 166 -0.14 1.41 11.64
N ASP A 167 -0.40 2.66 12.01
CA ASP A 167 -1.22 3.03 13.15
C ASP A 167 -2.60 3.50 12.64
N LEU A 168 -3.66 3.02 13.26
CA LEU A 168 -5.05 3.35 12.96
C LEU A 168 -5.74 3.79 14.25
N SER A 169 -6.53 4.84 14.17
CA SER A 169 -7.37 5.30 15.26
C SER A 169 -8.76 5.63 14.75
N PHE A 170 -9.74 4.90 15.25
CA PHE A 170 -11.14 5.11 14.98
C PHE A 170 -11.80 5.73 16.20
N THR A 171 -12.64 6.75 16.01
CA THR A 171 -13.46 7.35 17.06
C THR A 171 -14.90 7.35 16.58
N ASP A 172 -15.78 6.77 17.40
CA ASP A 172 -17.21 6.71 17.12
C ASP A 172 -17.92 8.01 17.55
N PRO A 173 -19.25 8.14 17.33
CA PRO A 173 -19.98 9.37 17.60
C PRO A 173 -20.18 9.64 19.10
N ASP A 174 -20.10 8.61 19.93
CA ASP A 174 -20.15 8.71 21.38
C ASP A 174 -18.79 9.15 21.97
N GLY A 175 -17.74 9.17 21.14
CA GLY A 175 -16.38 9.59 21.47
C GLY A 175 -15.50 8.45 21.97
N ASP A 176 -15.97 7.21 21.87
CA ASP A 176 -15.17 6.03 22.21
C ASP A 176 -14.13 5.79 21.11
N ARG A 177 -12.89 5.60 21.54
CA ARG A 177 -11.71 5.50 20.66
C ARG A 177 -11.17 4.07 20.65
N THR A 178 -11.02 3.53 19.44
CA THR A 178 -10.38 2.24 19.17
C THR A 178 -9.10 2.47 18.39
N ASP A 179 -7.98 2.04 18.95
CA ASP A 179 -6.66 2.12 18.32
C ASP A 179 -6.19 0.73 17.87
N ALA A 180 -5.64 0.65 16.67
CA ALA A 180 -5.03 -0.56 16.13
C ALA A 180 -3.64 -0.25 15.57
N ARG A 181 -2.72 -1.21 15.69
CA ARG A 181 -1.37 -1.11 15.11
C ARG A 181 -0.99 -2.41 14.43
N ALA A 182 -0.54 -2.30 13.19
CA ALA A 182 -0.01 -3.40 12.41
C ALA A 182 1.45 -3.12 12.04
N VAL A 183 2.30 -4.14 12.12
CA VAL A 183 3.68 -4.10 11.64
C VAL A 183 3.89 -5.30 10.72
N ALA A 184 4.27 -5.02 9.47
CA ALA A 184 4.60 -6.03 8.48
C ALA A 184 6.08 -5.91 8.09
N PHE A 185 6.71 -7.03 7.79
CA PHE A 185 8.10 -7.12 7.32
C PHE A 185 8.15 -7.86 6.00
N ASP A 186 9.08 -7.46 5.13
CA ASP A 186 9.33 -8.09 3.82
C ASP A 186 8.09 -8.23 2.91
N SER A 187 7.04 -7.47 3.21
CA SER A 187 5.85 -7.35 2.37
C SER A 187 6.05 -6.12 1.49
N ASP A 188 6.04 -6.32 0.17
CA ASP A 188 5.74 -5.21 -0.73
C ASP A 188 4.43 -4.57 -0.27
N ALA A 189 4.22 -3.28 -0.55
CA ALA A 189 3.00 -2.57 -0.16
C ALA A 189 1.68 -3.26 -0.62
N PHE A 190 1.79 -4.36 -1.39
CA PHE A 190 0.73 -5.21 -1.92
C PHE A 190 0.79 -6.70 -1.48
N GLY A 191 1.69 -7.10 -0.57
CA GLY A 191 2.05 -8.52 -0.37
C GLY A 191 1.68 -9.13 0.99
N SER A 192 0.42 -9.54 1.17
CA SER A 192 -0.02 -10.88 1.61
C SER A 192 -1.50 -10.79 2.01
N VAL A 193 -2.32 -11.72 1.51
CA VAL A 193 -3.78 -11.79 1.70
C VAL A 193 -4.18 -11.88 3.20
N GLY A 194 -3.22 -12.13 4.10
CA GLY A 194 -3.41 -12.13 5.55
C GLY A 194 -3.51 -10.75 6.21
N THR A 195 -3.28 -9.65 5.49
CA THR A 195 -3.49 -8.29 6.00
C THR A 195 -4.25 -7.48 4.96
N LEU A 196 -5.55 -7.23 5.18
CA LEU A 196 -6.39 -6.41 4.29
C LEU A 196 -6.17 -4.90 4.45
N SER A 197 -5.36 -4.50 5.43
CA SER A 197 -5.01 -3.11 5.68
C SER A 197 -4.49 -2.36 4.44
N PRO A 198 -3.67 -2.97 3.55
CA PRO A 198 -3.28 -2.35 2.29
C PRO A 198 -4.43 -2.23 1.29
N LEU A 199 -5.39 -3.16 1.25
CA LEU A 199 -6.49 -3.12 0.27
C LEU A 199 -7.51 -2.01 0.54
N LEU A 200 -7.74 -1.65 1.80
CA LEU A 200 -8.65 -0.56 2.18
C LEU A 200 -8.02 0.84 2.01
N ILE A 201 -6.70 0.95 2.19
CA ILE A 201 -5.98 2.23 2.16
C ILE A 201 -5.31 2.47 0.80
N PHE A 202 -5.05 1.43 0.00
CA PHE A 202 -4.45 1.55 -1.33
C PHE A 202 -5.22 2.53 -2.23
N PRO A 203 -6.56 2.46 -2.33
CA PRO A 203 -7.33 3.42 -3.13
C PRO A 203 -7.17 4.87 -2.66
N LEU A 204 -6.76 5.07 -1.40
CA LEU A 204 -6.56 6.35 -0.73
C LEU A 204 -5.10 6.81 -0.74
N THR A 205 -4.18 6.03 -1.32
CA THR A 205 -2.77 6.37 -1.43
C THR A 205 -2.43 6.80 -2.87
N PRO A 206 -1.82 7.98 -3.07
CA PRO A 206 -1.39 8.41 -4.40
C PRO A 206 -0.33 7.49 -5.00
N ILE A 207 -0.49 7.09 -6.26
CA ILE A 207 0.48 6.26 -6.99
C ILE A 207 1.80 7.03 -7.19
N GLU A 208 2.94 6.36 -6.91
CA GLU A 208 4.26 6.87 -7.26
C GLU A 208 4.50 6.73 -8.77
N LEU A 209 4.58 7.86 -9.47
CA LEU A 209 4.60 7.89 -10.92
C LEU A 209 5.86 7.27 -11.52
N HIS A 210 7.04 7.51 -10.93
CA HIS A 210 8.30 6.97 -11.47
C HIS A 210 8.45 5.48 -11.20
N ASP A 211 7.96 4.99 -10.06
CA ASP A 211 7.92 3.56 -9.78
C ASP A 211 7.00 2.82 -10.78
N PHE A 212 5.86 3.42 -11.12
CA PHE A 212 4.89 2.83 -12.05
C PHE A 212 5.30 2.94 -13.54
N PHE A 213 5.71 4.13 -14.01
CA PHE A 213 6.01 4.39 -15.42
C PHE A 213 7.51 4.25 -15.77
N GLY A 214 8.39 4.20 -14.76
CA GLY A 214 9.83 4.24 -14.95
C GLY A 214 10.25 5.49 -15.73
N ASP A 215 11.20 5.29 -16.64
CA ASP A 215 11.71 6.37 -17.49
C ASP A 215 10.87 6.60 -18.76
N THR A 216 9.70 5.97 -18.88
CA THR A 216 8.82 6.09 -20.04
C THR A 216 8.33 7.53 -20.20
N ALA A 217 8.53 8.10 -21.39
CA ALA A 217 8.02 9.42 -21.71
C ALA A 217 6.52 9.31 -22.04
N LEU A 218 5.67 9.96 -21.23
CA LEU A 218 4.22 9.92 -21.38
C LEU A 218 3.79 10.85 -22.52
N THR A 219 3.53 10.27 -23.69
CA THR A 219 3.04 10.97 -24.88
C THR A 219 1.59 10.62 -25.18
N ASP A 220 0.84 11.56 -25.73
CA ASP A 220 -0.55 11.34 -26.13
C ASP A 220 -0.72 10.09 -27.04
N GLY A 221 -1.71 9.26 -26.73
CA GLY A 221 -1.98 8.00 -27.41
C GLY A 221 -0.99 6.86 -27.13
N LEU A 222 0.02 7.09 -26.29
CA LEU A 222 0.92 6.02 -25.85
C LEU A 222 0.18 5.09 -24.91
N SER A 223 0.29 3.79 -25.16
CA SER A 223 -0.20 2.75 -24.26
C SER A 223 0.90 1.76 -23.93
N SER A 224 0.76 1.08 -22.80
CA SER A 224 1.68 0.01 -22.43
C SER A 224 1.59 -1.15 -23.42
N VAL A 225 2.74 -1.74 -23.72
CA VAL A 225 2.78 -3.03 -24.42
C VAL A 225 2.49 -4.11 -23.39
N LYS A 226 1.48 -4.95 -23.63
CA LYS A 226 1.16 -6.10 -22.77
C LYS A 226 2.43 -6.91 -22.58
N THR A 227 3.00 -6.82 -21.39
CA THR A 227 4.16 -7.61 -21.01
C THR A 227 3.61 -8.74 -20.16
N SER A 228 3.72 -9.97 -20.65
CA SER A 228 3.29 -11.15 -19.92
C SER A 228 4.01 -11.22 -18.57
N GLY A 229 3.28 -10.94 -17.48
CA GLY A 229 3.75 -10.85 -16.09
C GLY A 229 2.63 -11.19 -15.10
N LEU A 230 2.88 -11.04 -13.79
CA LEU A 230 1.97 -11.48 -12.70
C LEU A 230 0.68 -10.65 -12.55
N MET A 231 0.63 -9.44 -13.10
CA MET A 231 -0.59 -8.62 -13.25
C MET A 231 -0.56 -7.94 -14.61
N ASP A 232 -1.64 -8.03 -15.37
CA ASP A 232 -1.74 -7.51 -16.74
C ASP A 232 -2.22 -6.05 -16.71
N TRP A 233 -1.52 -5.19 -15.95
CA TRP A 233 -1.80 -3.76 -15.92
C TRP A 233 -1.56 -3.15 -17.30
N SER A 234 -2.61 -2.61 -17.90
CA SER A 234 -2.53 -1.77 -19.08
C SER A 234 -2.70 -0.31 -18.69
N TRP A 235 -2.04 0.58 -19.42
CA TRP A 235 -2.26 2.01 -19.27
C TRP A 235 -2.26 2.70 -20.63
N GLU A 236 -2.97 3.82 -20.72
CA GLU A 236 -3.08 4.62 -21.93
C GLU A 236 -3.09 6.11 -21.57
N VAL A 237 -2.25 6.88 -22.22
CA VAL A 237 -2.24 8.34 -22.15
C VAL A 237 -3.36 8.86 -23.05
N LYS A 238 -4.39 9.46 -22.44
CA LYS A 238 -5.59 9.98 -23.10
C LYS A 238 -5.41 11.41 -23.65
N GLY A 239 -4.23 11.99 -23.43
CA GLY A 239 -3.87 13.34 -23.87
C GLY A 239 -3.87 14.36 -22.73
N GLU A 240 -3.73 15.63 -23.09
CA GLU A 240 -3.69 16.73 -22.11
C GLU A 240 -5.08 17.36 -21.94
N ILE A 241 -5.41 17.67 -20.69
CA ILE A 241 -6.62 18.38 -20.31
C ILE A 241 -6.24 19.60 -19.46
N ASN A 242 -7.02 20.68 -19.58
CA ASN A 242 -6.87 21.83 -18.72
C ASN A 242 -7.87 21.75 -17.57
N THR A 243 -7.38 21.81 -16.34
CA THR A 243 -8.19 21.72 -15.12
C THR A 243 -8.18 23.05 -14.37
N ASP A 244 -9.30 23.41 -13.75
CA ASP A 244 -9.42 24.67 -13.01
C ASP A 244 -8.40 24.77 -11.87
N LEU A 245 -8.11 23.65 -11.19
CA LEU A 245 -7.26 23.61 -9.99
C LEU A 245 -5.76 23.46 -10.29
N HIS A 246 -5.39 22.76 -11.38
CA HIS A 246 -4.00 22.39 -11.65
C HIS A 246 -3.46 22.87 -13.00
N GLY A 247 -4.30 23.51 -13.83
CA GLY A 247 -3.96 23.92 -15.18
C GLY A 247 -3.84 22.72 -16.11
N LEU A 248 -2.91 22.80 -17.07
CA LEU A 248 -2.62 21.74 -18.02
C LEU A 248 -2.03 20.51 -17.31
N VAL A 249 -2.67 19.37 -17.49
CA VAL A 249 -2.29 18.06 -16.93
C VAL A 249 -2.48 16.99 -17.99
N THR A 250 -1.72 15.90 -17.88
CA THR A 250 -1.84 14.72 -18.74
C THR A 250 -2.75 13.70 -18.08
N HIS A 251 -3.79 13.27 -18.79
CA HIS A 251 -4.71 12.23 -18.32
C HIS A 251 -4.18 10.86 -18.74
N VAL A 252 -4.00 9.98 -17.77
CA VAL A 252 -3.64 8.58 -17.99
C VAL A 252 -4.70 7.70 -17.34
N SER A 253 -5.19 6.73 -18.10
CA SER A 253 -6.10 5.69 -17.63
C SER A 253 -5.30 4.39 -17.46
N ILE A 254 -5.46 3.74 -16.32
CA ILE A 254 -4.79 2.51 -15.92
C ILE A 254 -5.87 1.47 -15.64
N THR A 255 -5.73 0.28 -16.19
CA THR A 255 -6.72 -0.80 -16.05
C THR A 255 -6.04 -2.13 -15.81
N GLU A 256 -6.67 -3.00 -15.01
CA GLU A 256 -6.27 -4.41 -14.88
C GLU A 256 -7.21 -5.26 -15.75
N GLU A 257 -6.67 -5.86 -16.81
CA GLU A 257 -7.49 -6.58 -17.80
C GLU A 257 -7.76 -8.05 -17.42
N GLY A 258 -6.98 -8.63 -16.50
CA GLY A 258 -7.11 -10.02 -16.07
C GLY A 258 -8.39 -10.28 -15.28
N LEU A 259 -8.86 -9.31 -14.49
CA LEU A 259 -10.07 -9.40 -13.69
C LEU A 259 -11.34 -9.24 -14.53
N ALA A 260 -11.29 -8.38 -15.56
CA ALA A 260 -12.43 -7.92 -16.37
C ALA A 260 -13.27 -9.04 -16.98
N THR A 261 -12.66 -10.20 -17.20
CA THR A 261 -13.28 -11.36 -17.85
C THR A 261 -13.84 -12.39 -16.87
N CYS A 262 -13.60 -12.24 -15.56
CA CYS A 262 -13.85 -13.28 -14.57
C CYS A 262 -14.54 -12.76 -13.29
N VAL A 263 -13.92 -11.82 -12.57
CA VAL A 263 -14.39 -11.41 -11.23
C VAL A 263 -14.58 -9.90 -11.06
N GLY A 264 -14.43 -9.06 -12.09
CA GLY A 264 -14.71 -7.62 -11.99
C GLY A 264 -13.60 -6.77 -12.58
N HIS A 265 -13.31 -5.57 -12.07
CA HIS A 265 -12.35 -4.65 -12.69
C HIS A 265 -11.60 -3.81 -11.67
N VAL A 266 -10.43 -3.31 -12.08
CA VAL A 266 -9.72 -2.24 -11.39
C VAL A 266 -9.37 -1.18 -12.42
N ASN A 267 -9.98 0.00 -12.27
CA ASN A 267 -9.74 1.15 -13.11
C ASN A 267 -9.17 2.28 -12.25
N ILE A 268 -8.11 2.92 -12.73
CA ILE A 268 -7.50 4.06 -12.07
C ILE A 268 -7.26 5.15 -13.12
N ASP A 269 -7.89 6.30 -12.94
CA ASP A 269 -7.67 7.48 -13.76
C ASP A 269 -6.81 8.48 -12.98
N ILE A 270 -5.68 8.86 -13.56
CA ILE A 270 -4.78 9.84 -12.96
C ILE A 270 -4.61 11.06 -13.84
N HIS A 271 -4.52 12.22 -13.19
CA HIS A 271 -4.06 13.45 -13.81
C HIS A 271 -2.64 13.72 -13.33
N VAL A 272 -1.72 13.78 -14.28
CA VAL A 272 -0.29 13.93 -14.02
C VAL A 272 0.18 15.31 -14.43
N LYS A 273 1.03 15.91 -13.60
CA LYS A 273 1.67 17.18 -13.89
C LYS A 273 3.18 16.99 -13.91
N HIS A 274 3.82 17.45 -14.97
CA HIS A 274 5.27 17.36 -15.13
C HIS A 274 6.00 17.92 -13.89
N GLY A 275 7.00 17.17 -13.42
CA GLY A 275 7.80 17.51 -12.24
C GLY A 275 7.22 17.01 -10.92
N ASN A 276 5.98 16.53 -10.87
CA ASN A 276 5.43 15.92 -9.66
C ASN A 276 5.80 14.42 -9.61
N PRO A 277 6.05 13.86 -8.41
CA PRO A 277 6.30 12.42 -8.24
C PRO A 277 5.00 11.62 -8.04
N TRP A 278 3.90 12.31 -7.73
CA TRP A 278 2.56 11.77 -7.51
C TRP A 278 1.54 12.50 -8.40
N PRO A 279 0.41 11.88 -8.74
CA PRO A 279 -0.64 12.52 -9.52
C PRO A 279 -1.25 13.71 -8.77
N VAL A 280 -1.75 14.70 -9.51
CA VAL A 280 -2.50 15.82 -8.92
C VAL A 280 -3.97 15.48 -8.68
N LYS A 281 -4.48 14.46 -9.37
CA LYS A 281 -5.79 13.85 -9.11
C LYS A 281 -5.70 12.36 -9.41
N GLN A 282 -6.30 11.53 -8.58
CA GLN A 282 -6.43 10.09 -8.77
C GLN A 282 -7.86 9.70 -8.48
N VAL A 283 -8.47 8.96 -9.41
CA VAL A 283 -9.81 8.38 -9.28
C VAL A 283 -9.63 6.88 -9.38
N VAL A 284 -10.10 6.16 -8.36
CA VAL A 284 -10.00 4.70 -8.27
C VAL A 284 -11.42 4.13 -8.32
N ASP A 285 -11.61 3.10 -9.13
CA ASP A 285 -12.85 2.33 -9.26
C ASP A 285 -12.50 0.84 -9.30
N ILE A 286 -12.88 0.12 -8.25
CA ILE A 286 -12.62 -1.30 -8.05
C ILE A 286 -13.96 -2.01 -7.91
N LEU A 287 -14.14 -3.08 -8.67
CA LEU A 287 -15.22 -4.04 -8.51
C LEU A 287 -14.59 -5.42 -8.44
N LEU A 288 -14.83 -6.15 -7.37
CA LEU A 288 -14.59 -7.58 -7.28
C LEU A 288 -15.90 -8.25 -6.92
N ASP A 289 -16.36 -9.18 -7.74
CA ASP A 289 -17.61 -9.91 -7.61
C ASP A 289 -17.36 -11.35 -8.04
N LYS A 290 -17.22 -12.24 -7.05
CA LYS A 290 -16.98 -13.66 -7.30
C LYS A 290 -18.27 -14.38 -7.72
N ASP A 291 -19.42 -13.88 -7.30
CA ASP A 291 -20.72 -14.50 -7.52
C ASP A 291 -21.26 -14.29 -8.94
N ALA A 292 -20.70 -13.32 -9.67
CA ALA A 292 -21.13 -12.97 -11.03
C ALA A 292 -20.50 -13.81 -12.16
N GLY A 293 -19.43 -14.59 -11.91
CA GLY A 293 -18.67 -15.30 -12.95
C GLY A 293 -19.05 -16.77 -13.11
N GLU A 294 -19.73 -17.14 -14.22
CA GLU A 294 -20.15 -18.54 -14.48
C GLU A 294 -19.04 -19.48 -14.98
N ASP A 295 -17.86 -19.01 -15.37
CA ASP A 295 -16.85 -19.87 -16.03
C ASP A 295 -15.39 -19.37 -15.88
N CYS A 296 -14.97 -19.08 -14.64
CA CYS A 296 -13.57 -18.83 -14.32
C CYS A 296 -12.79 -20.16 -14.29
N SER A 297 -12.58 -20.81 -15.44
CA SER A 297 -11.69 -21.97 -15.50
C SER A 297 -10.26 -21.53 -15.14
N LEU A 298 -9.79 -22.02 -13.99
CA LEU A 298 -8.50 -21.74 -13.36
C LEU A 298 -7.26 -22.05 -14.20
N GLU A 299 -7.41 -22.48 -15.45
CA GLU A 299 -6.29 -22.89 -16.31
C GLU A 299 -5.57 -21.70 -16.99
N GLY A 300 -6.13 -20.49 -16.94
CA GLY A 300 -5.53 -19.28 -17.52
C GLY A 300 -4.98 -18.26 -16.52
N LEU A 301 -5.32 -18.37 -15.24
CA LEU A 301 -5.00 -17.36 -14.22
C LEU A 301 -3.91 -17.90 -13.29
N ILE A 302 -2.65 -17.52 -13.55
CA ILE A 302 -1.50 -17.85 -12.70
C ILE A 302 -1.44 -16.92 -11.46
N SER A 303 -2.53 -16.22 -11.14
CA SER A 303 -2.59 -15.37 -9.96
C SER A 303 -3.15 -16.19 -8.80
N ASN A 304 -2.27 -16.61 -7.88
CA ASN A 304 -2.65 -17.22 -6.60
C ASN A 304 -3.68 -16.36 -5.81
N TYR A 305 -3.83 -15.08 -6.16
CA TYR A 305 -4.74 -14.14 -5.51
C TYR A 305 -6.24 -14.43 -5.75
N LEU A 306 -6.63 -15.05 -6.87
CA LEU A 306 -8.05 -15.28 -7.20
C LEU A 306 -8.61 -16.60 -6.65
N LEU A 307 -7.72 -17.56 -6.35
CA LEU A 307 -8.08 -18.81 -5.67
C LEU A 307 -8.52 -18.58 -4.21
N ASP A 308 -7.98 -17.54 -3.59
CA ASP A 308 -8.22 -17.18 -2.18
C ASP A 308 -9.23 -16.03 -2.01
N LEU A 309 -9.85 -15.52 -3.09
CA LEU A 309 -10.91 -14.52 -2.97
C LEU A 309 -12.15 -15.19 -2.36
N PRO A 310 -12.66 -14.72 -1.21
CA PRO A 310 -13.87 -15.28 -0.59
C PRO A 310 -15.12 -14.99 -1.40
N ASP A 311 -16.20 -15.70 -1.10
CA ASP A 311 -17.50 -15.46 -1.71
C ASP A 311 -18.05 -14.08 -1.31
N GLY A 312 -18.66 -13.40 -2.30
CA GLY A 312 -19.22 -12.06 -2.15
C GLY A 312 -18.70 -11.03 -3.15
N ARG A 313 -18.94 -9.75 -2.81
CA ARG A 313 -18.68 -8.58 -3.64
C ARG A 313 -18.02 -7.46 -2.86
N LEU A 314 -17.01 -6.84 -3.45
CA LEU A 314 -16.35 -5.62 -3.00
C LEU A 314 -16.44 -4.55 -4.09
N VAL A 315 -16.92 -3.36 -3.73
CA VAL A 315 -16.92 -2.17 -4.58
C VAL A 315 -16.15 -1.09 -3.85
N VAL A 316 -15.16 -0.48 -4.51
CA VAL A 316 -14.44 0.68 -3.97
C VAL A 316 -14.42 1.78 -5.00
N SER A 317 -14.89 2.95 -4.62
CA SER A 317 -14.67 4.20 -5.34
C SER A 317 -13.88 5.14 -4.44
N ALA A 318 -12.89 5.84 -4.98
CA ALA A 318 -12.14 6.84 -4.23
C ALA A 318 -11.63 7.97 -5.12
N VAL A 319 -11.66 9.20 -4.62
CA VAL A 319 -11.07 10.36 -5.31
C VAL A 319 -10.09 11.08 -4.39
N ILE A 320 -8.85 11.17 -4.85
CA ILE A 320 -7.79 11.95 -4.22
C ILE A 320 -7.48 13.15 -5.10
N THR A 321 -7.41 14.35 -4.52
CA THR A 321 -7.00 15.56 -5.24
C THR A 321 -5.93 16.31 -4.45
N LYS A 322 -4.81 16.63 -5.11
CA LYS A 322 -3.71 17.37 -4.50
C LYS A 322 -4.15 18.77 -4.09
N THR A 323 -3.72 19.21 -2.91
CA THR A 323 -3.93 20.60 -2.43
C THR A 323 -2.63 21.39 -2.41
N SER A 324 -1.56 20.81 -1.86
CA SER A 324 -0.23 21.41 -1.79
C SER A 324 0.88 20.39 -2.01
N SER A 325 2.08 20.87 -2.34
CA SER A 325 3.26 20.01 -2.44
C SER A 325 4.54 20.79 -2.17
N ASN A 326 5.51 20.11 -1.57
CA ASN A 326 6.90 20.53 -1.46
C ASN A 326 7.78 19.49 -2.16
N PHE A 327 8.83 19.92 -2.85
CA PHE A 327 9.74 19.03 -3.55
C PHE A 327 11.12 19.04 -2.89
N GLY A 328 11.60 17.85 -2.57
CA GLY A 328 12.95 17.62 -2.12
C GLY A 328 13.98 18.05 -3.16
N SER A 329 15.21 18.29 -2.69
CA SER A 329 16.33 18.64 -3.57
C SER A 329 17.14 17.42 -4.01
N THR A 330 17.23 16.39 -3.16
CA THR A 330 18.14 15.26 -3.34
C THR A 330 17.36 14.02 -3.77
N PRO A 331 17.62 13.44 -4.95
CA PRO A 331 17.08 12.14 -5.36
C PRO A 331 17.31 11.07 -4.32
N VAL A 332 16.33 10.19 -4.15
CA VAL A 332 16.55 8.96 -3.38
C VAL A 332 17.65 8.15 -4.06
N HIS A 333 18.58 7.62 -3.27
CA HIS A 333 19.75 6.87 -3.74
C HIS A 333 19.41 5.43 -4.11
N TRP A 334 18.45 5.24 -5.01
CA TRP A 334 18.05 3.91 -5.46
C TRP A 334 19.22 3.16 -6.11
N ASP A 335 19.20 1.83 -5.98
CA ASP A 335 20.19 0.88 -6.47
C ASP A 335 21.62 1.17 -6.00
N THR A 336 21.76 1.80 -4.83
CA THR A 336 23.06 2.20 -4.29
C THR A 336 23.46 1.27 -3.15
N ALA A 337 24.58 0.56 -3.32
CA ALA A 337 25.17 -0.26 -2.27
C ALA A 337 25.79 0.63 -1.18
N TYR A 338 25.80 0.13 0.06
CA TYR A 338 26.33 0.84 1.22
C TYR A 338 27.14 -0.12 2.12
N ALA A 339 28.11 0.41 2.86
CA ALA A 339 29.13 -0.39 3.55
C ALA A 339 28.56 -1.36 4.62
N GLY A 340 27.34 -1.12 5.09
CA GLY A 340 26.62 -1.95 6.06
C GLY A 340 25.46 -2.77 5.49
N SER A 341 25.31 -2.90 4.17
CA SER A 341 24.17 -3.61 3.58
C SER A 341 24.21 -5.11 3.94
N PRO A 342 23.12 -5.68 4.48
CA PRO A 342 23.09 -7.10 4.83
C PRO A 342 23.26 -7.99 3.59
N SER A 343 24.08 -9.02 3.69
CA SER A 343 24.21 -9.99 2.60
C SER A 343 23.02 -10.96 2.56
N SER A 344 22.73 -11.52 1.39
CA SER A 344 21.62 -12.46 1.21
C SER A 344 21.75 -13.65 2.15
N GLY A 345 20.78 -13.82 3.06
CA GLY A 345 20.73 -14.91 4.03
C GLY A 345 21.62 -14.73 5.27
N GLU A 346 22.30 -13.60 5.43
CA GLU A 346 23.02 -13.24 6.65
C GLU A 346 22.07 -13.12 7.82
N ASP A 347 22.42 -13.74 8.96
CA ASP A 347 21.63 -13.77 10.20
C ASP A 347 20.17 -14.25 10.09
N VAL A 348 19.77 -14.77 8.93
CA VAL A 348 18.50 -15.48 8.75
C VAL A 348 18.67 -16.92 9.26
N PRO A 349 17.86 -17.38 10.22
CA PRO A 349 17.95 -18.75 10.71
C PRO A 349 17.78 -19.77 9.57
N ALA A 350 18.83 -20.56 9.29
CA ALA A 350 18.73 -21.66 8.34
C ALA A 350 17.75 -22.72 8.85
N SER A 351 16.87 -23.22 7.97
CA SER A 351 15.74 -24.11 8.28
C SER A 351 16.10 -25.54 8.77
N GLN A 352 17.33 -25.77 9.26
CA GLN A 352 17.75 -27.04 9.86
C GLN A 352 18.63 -26.91 11.12
N GLN A 353 18.26 -26.05 12.06
CA GLN A 353 18.63 -26.33 13.45
C GLN A 353 17.65 -27.35 14.03
N HIS A 354 18.08 -28.61 14.11
CA HIS A 354 17.36 -29.64 14.85
C HIS A 354 17.28 -29.24 16.34
N TRP A 355 16.11 -28.74 16.78
CA TRP A 355 15.78 -28.49 18.19
C TRP A 355 15.61 -29.78 19.03
N GLY A 356 16.28 -30.86 18.65
CA GLY A 356 16.15 -32.15 19.31
C GLY A 356 17.35 -33.03 19.05
N ARG A 357 18.46 -32.76 19.74
CA ARG A 357 19.50 -33.74 20.14
C ARG A 357 20.69 -33.04 20.79
N ARG A 358 20.57 -32.68 22.07
CA ARG A 358 21.72 -32.58 23.00
C ARG A 358 21.31 -32.52 24.49
N CYS A 359 20.50 -33.49 24.93
CA CYS A 359 20.55 -33.98 26.32
C CYS A 359 20.90 -35.46 26.32
N ARG A 360 22.09 -35.81 25.83
CA ARG A 360 22.70 -37.11 26.14
C ARG A 360 23.68 -36.91 27.29
N THR A 361 23.21 -37.36 28.45
CA THR A 361 23.92 -37.56 29.72
C THR A 361 25.41 -37.89 29.54
N SER A 362 26.29 -36.97 29.93
CA SER A 362 27.64 -37.34 30.37
C SER A 362 27.52 -37.97 31.76
N ARG A 363 27.61 -39.30 31.79
CA ARG A 363 27.66 -40.09 33.02
C ARG A 363 29.05 -39.91 33.64
N ALA A 364 29.23 -38.84 34.41
CA ALA A 364 30.35 -38.72 35.33
C ALA A 364 29.99 -39.44 36.64
N SER A 365 30.75 -40.46 36.97
CA SER A 365 30.72 -41.17 38.25
C SER A 365 31.04 -40.22 39.40
N GLY A 366 30.08 -39.98 40.29
CA GLY A 366 30.24 -39.18 41.51
C GLY A 366 29.14 -39.54 42.51
N THR A 367 29.57 -39.86 43.72
CA THR A 367 28.86 -40.60 44.77
C THR A 367 27.99 -39.70 45.66
N SER A 368 26.83 -40.21 46.12
CA SER A 368 26.01 -39.74 47.26
C SER A 368 25.27 -38.39 47.09
N THR A 369 24.06 -38.11 47.58
CA THR A 369 23.17 -38.75 48.57
C THR A 369 21.74 -38.32 48.24
N SER A 370 20.75 -39.19 48.44
CA SER A 370 19.34 -38.88 48.18
C SER A 370 18.76 -37.84 49.13
N ARG A 371 18.04 -36.85 48.60
CA ARG A 371 16.91 -36.23 49.31
C ARG A 371 15.74 -36.04 48.34
N ARG A 372 14.69 -36.82 48.55
CA ARG A 372 13.35 -36.55 47.99
C ARG A 372 12.82 -35.27 48.64
N ARG A 373 12.40 -34.29 47.83
CA ARG A 373 11.32 -33.37 48.19
C ARG A 373 10.38 -33.23 47.00
N SER A 374 9.12 -33.31 47.36
CA SER A 374 7.90 -33.41 46.59
C SER A 374 7.61 -32.15 45.77
N VAL A 375 7.03 -32.37 44.59
CA VAL A 375 6.26 -31.39 43.80
C VAL A 375 4.96 -31.08 44.56
N PRO A 376 4.44 -29.86 44.42
CA PRO A 376 3.06 -29.75 43.97
C PRO A 376 2.88 -28.84 42.74
N ASP A 377 1.92 -29.28 41.94
CA ASP A 377 1.39 -28.77 40.68
C ASP A 377 0.89 -27.32 40.71
N GLY A 378 0.78 -26.68 39.54
CA GLY A 378 -0.06 -25.50 39.43
C GLY A 378 0.05 -24.54 38.23
N GLN A 379 0.25 -25.04 36.99
CA GLN A 379 -0.36 -24.49 35.74
C GLN A 379 -0.04 -23.02 35.30
N PRO A 380 -0.37 -22.61 34.05
CA PRO A 380 0.65 -22.34 33.04
C PRO A 380 0.69 -20.89 32.51
N PHE A 381 1.77 -20.62 31.76
CA PHE A 381 1.98 -19.46 30.92
C PHE A 381 0.99 -19.43 29.74
N LEU A 382 0.38 -18.27 29.50
CA LEU A 382 -0.29 -17.91 28.26
C LEU A 382 0.75 -17.23 27.34
N VAL A 383 0.91 -17.81 26.15
CA VAL A 383 1.37 -17.12 24.94
C VAL A 383 0.14 -16.50 24.31
#